data_AF-A0A3B8T3U9-F1
#
_entry.id   AF-A0A3B8T3U9-F1
#
_cell.length_a   1.000
_cell.length_b   1.000
_cell.length_c   1.000
_cell.angle_alpha   90.00
_cell.angle_beta   90.00
_cell.angle_gamma   90.00
#
_symmetry.space_group_name_H-M   'P 1'
#
loop_
_entity.id
_entity.type
_entity.pdbx_description
1 polymer ?
#
loop_
_entity_poly.entity_id
_entity_poly.type
_entity_poly.pdbx_seq_one_letter_code
_entity_poly.pdbx_strand_id
1 'polypeptide(L)' 'MDKYYITAQELLEDSFRLAHQVFESGYRPEFIIGIWRGGAPIGIA' A
#
# COMPACT_ATOMS: atom_id res chain seq x y z
N MET A 1 19.50 0.54 -17.80
CA MET A 1 18.49 0.97 -16.82
C MET A 1 17.67 -0.24 -16.48
N ASP A 2 17.85 -0.81 -15.29
CA ASP A 2 17.06 -1.96 -14.85
C ASP A 2 15.68 -1.51 -14.43
N LYS A 3 14.67 -1.99 -15.15
CA LYS A 3 13.26 -1.70 -14.86
C LYS A 3 12.72 -2.83 -14.01
N TYR A 4 12.05 -2.46 -12.93
CA TYR A 4 11.28 -3.39 -12.12
C TYR A 4 9.81 -3.29 -12.54
N TYR A 5 9.24 -4.42 -12.97
CA TYR A 5 7.84 -4.52 -13.33
C TYR A 5 7.14 -5.35 -12.26
N ILE A 6 5.97 -4.88 -11.86
CA ILE A 6 5.10 -5.56 -10.89
C ILE A 6 3.79 -5.95 -11.55
N THR A 7 3.21 -7.02 -11.05
CA THR A 7 1.86 -7.47 -11.34
C THR A 7 0.86 -6.77 -10.43
N ALA A 8 -0.43 -6.83 -10.81
CA ALA A 8 -1.51 -6.32 -9.96
C ALA A 8 -1.60 -7.07 -8.62
N GLN A 9 -1.26 -8.36 -8.60
CA GLN A 9 -1.27 -9.19 -7.40
C GLN A 9 -0.17 -8.77 -6.42
N GLU A 10 1.06 -8.53 -6.91
CA GLU A 10 2.16 -8.01 -6.07
C GLU A 10 1.78 -6.67 -5.44
N LEU A 11 1.16 -5.77 -6.21
CA LEU A 11 0.69 -4.48 -5.69
C LEU A 11 -0.36 -4.63 -4.57
N LEU A 12 -1.28 -5.59 -4.71
CA LEU A 12 -2.30 -5.89 -3.70
C LEU A 12 -1.66 -6.46 -2.43
N GLU A 13 -0.76 -7.42 -2.57
CA GLU A 13 -0.05 -8.04 -1.44
C GLU A 13 0.81 -7.02 -0.69
N ASP A 14 1.46 -6.11 -1.41
CA ASP A 14 2.23 -5.01 -0.82
C ASP A 14 1.34 -4.06 0.00
N SER A 15 0.09 -3.83 -0.43
CA SER A 15 -0.89 -3.01 0.30
C SER A 15 -1.24 -3.64 1.64
N PHE A 16 -1.58 -4.93 1.65
CA PHE A 16 -1.87 -5.66 2.89
C PHE A 16 -0.64 -5.80 3.79
N ARG A 17 0.56 -5.97 3.22
CA ARG A 17 1.80 -6.05 3.99
C ARG A 17 2.07 -4.73 4.73
N LEU A 18 1.86 -3.59 4.07
CA LEU A 18 1.95 -2.28 4.70
C LEU A 18 0.90 -2.12 5.81
N ALA A 19 -0.36 -2.49 5.54
CA ALA A 19 -1.43 -2.44 6.54
C ALA A 19 -1.11 -3.31 7.77
N HIS A 20 -0.54 -4.50 7.57
CA HIS A 20 -0.11 -5.38 8.66
C HIS A 20 1.01 -4.74 9.49
N GLN A 21 2.01 -4.12 8.86
CA GLN A 21 3.07 -3.40 9.58
C GLN A 21 2.52 -2.23 10.41
N VAL A 22 1.58 -1.46 9.85
CA VAL A 22 0.88 -0.39 10.58
C VAL A 22 0.12 -0.98 11.77
N PHE A 23 -0.58 -2.09 11.58
CA PHE A 23 -1.33 -2.76 12.63
C PHE A 23 -0.43 -3.24 13.79
N GLU A 24 0.67 -3.92 13.46
CA GLU A 24 1.66 -4.43 14.43
C GLU A 24 2.35 -3.31 15.21
N SER A 25 2.50 -2.12 14.62
CA SER A 25 3.04 -0.94 15.32
C SER A 25 2.13 -0.39 16.42
N GLY A 26 0.89 -0.88 16.54
CA GLY A 26 -0.13 -0.33 17.44
C GLY A 26 -0.76 0.98 16.94
N TYR A 27 -0.34 1.51 15.79
CA TYR A 27 -0.95 2.69 15.18
C TYR A 27 -2.32 2.36 14.58
N ARG A 28 -3.32 3.20 14.86
CA ARG A 28 -4.72 3.04 14.42
C ARG A 28 -5.18 4.36 13.78
N PRO A 29 -4.77 4.64 12.52
CA PRO A 29 -5.17 5.87 11.86
C PRO A 29 -6.70 5.88 11.64
N GLU A 30 -7.32 7.02 11.90
CA GLU A 30 -8.74 7.24 11.62
C GLU A 30 -9.00 7.63 10.15
N PHE A 31 -7.96 8.09 9.45
CA PHE A 31 -8.03 8.53 8.06
C PHE A 31 -6.77 8.09 7.29
N ILE A 32 -6.94 7.79 6.00
CA ILE A 32 -5.85 7.52 5.06
C ILE A 32 -5.85 8.63 4.00
N ILE A 33 -4.68 9.17 3.66
CA ILE A 33 -4.51 10.17 2.60
C ILE A 33 -3.81 9.51 1.41
N GLY A 34 -4.58 9.20 0.36
CA GLY A 34 -4.04 8.66 -0.89
C GLY A 34 -3.45 9.76 -1.78
N ILE A 35 -2.14 9.71 -2.04
CA ILE A 35 -1.47 10.67 -2.94
C ILE A 35 -1.74 10.29 -4.41
N TRP A 36 -2.43 11.15 -5.14
CA TRP A 36 -2.72 10.94 -6.56
C TRP A 36 -1.46 11.11 -7.44
N ARG A 37 -1.18 10.26 -8.45
CA ARG A 37 -1.96 9.11 -8.96
C ARG A 37 -1.63 7.76 -8.32
N GLY A 38 -0.39 7.59 -7.89
CA GLY A 38 0.16 6.28 -7.54
C GLY A 38 -0.35 5.69 -6.22
N GLY A 39 -0.80 6.53 -5.29
CA GLY A 39 -1.28 6.12 -3.97
C GLY A 39 -2.73 5.65 -3.94
N ALA A 40 -3.52 5.88 -5.00
CA ALA A 40 -4.91 5.45 -5.06
C ALA A 40 -5.09 3.92 -4.94
N PRO A 41 -4.40 3.06 -5.72
CA PRO A 41 -4.57 1.61 -5.62
C PRO A 41 -4.13 1.04 -4.26
N ILE A 42 -3.08 1.60 -3.65
CA ILE A 42 -2.59 1.15 -2.33
C ILE A 42 -3.54 1.57 -1.19
N GLY A 43 -4.10 2.78 -1.28
CA GLY A 43 -4.97 3.31 -0.23
C GLY A 43 -6.41 2.76 -0.24
N ILE A 44 -6.81 2.05 -1.30
CA ILE A 44 -8.16 1.48 -1.46
C ILE A 44 -8.20 -0.01 -1.08
N ALA A 45 -7.13 -0.75 -1.33
CA ALA A 45 -7.00 -2.17 -1.00
C ALA A 45 -6.96 -2.41 0.52
#